data_AF-A0A0G1Y918-F1
#
_entry.id   AF-A0A0G1Y918-F1
#
_cell.length_a   1.000
_cell.length_b   1.000
_cell.length_c   1.000
_cell.angle_alpha   90.00
_cell.angle_beta   90.00
_cell.angle_gamma   90.00
#
_symmetry.space_group_name_H-M   'P 1'
#
loop_
_entity.id
_entity.type
_entity.pdbx_description
1 polymer ?
#
loop_
_entity_poly.entity_id
_entity_poly.type
_entity_poly.pdbx_seq_one_letter_code
_entity_poly.pdbx_strand_id
1 'polypeptide(L)'
;MPSHASPEAGKQNETSVEVSPTLIVSQPKKLEGLLETLVLLDRVSETIGEDRSGDMGGSGAAGAKQGDDEQEISLRELAIANLPDTPVMQKHLRTHIEKEVKKLQKQVRYAARRATKPGTAFQINRLYARIRRLNALLAELLEASHEMLKRLYVKIFVDKQTVI
;
A
#
# COMPACT_ATOMS: atom_id res chain seq x y z
N MET A 1 8.75 -85.07 3.20
CA MET A 1 9.27 -84.52 1.92
C MET A 1 8.37 -83.36 1.52
N PRO A 2 8.75 -82.10 1.77
CA PRO A 2 7.94 -80.95 1.41
C PRO A 2 8.18 -80.53 -0.04
N SER A 3 7.08 -80.18 -0.71
CA SER A 3 6.94 -79.77 -2.10
C SER A 3 7.49 -78.37 -2.36
N HIS A 4 8.25 -78.21 -3.45
CA HIS A 4 8.68 -76.94 -4.00
C HIS A 4 7.49 -76.07 -4.42
N ALA A 5 7.33 -74.91 -3.78
CA ALA A 5 6.50 -73.82 -4.26
C ALA A 5 7.41 -72.75 -4.88
N SER A 6 7.22 -72.47 -6.17
CA SER A 6 7.98 -71.50 -6.96
C SER A 6 7.90 -70.08 -6.38
N PRO A 7 9.02 -69.33 -6.35
CA PRO A 7 9.06 -67.97 -5.79
C PRO A 7 8.59 -66.88 -6.76
N GLU A 8 8.02 -67.25 -7.91
CA GLU A 8 7.71 -66.33 -9.01
C GLU A 8 6.24 -65.89 -9.07
N ALA A 9 5.66 -65.57 -7.91
CA ALA A 9 4.43 -64.80 -7.83
C ALA A 9 4.79 -63.41 -7.31
N GLY A 10 5.24 -62.56 -8.22
CA GLY A 10 5.54 -61.16 -7.95
C GLY A 10 4.33 -60.47 -7.33
N LYS A 11 4.55 -59.84 -6.17
CA LYS A 11 3.60 -58.90 -5.57
C LYS A 11 3.26 -57.85 -6.62
N GLN A 12 1.98 -57.78 -6.96
CA GLN A 12 1.45 -56.72 -7.80
C GLN A 12 1.77 -55.39 -7.11
N ASN A 13 2.56 -54.56 -7.79
CA ASN A 13 2.82 -53.18 -7.39
C ASN A 13 1.46 -52.51 -7.15
N GLU A 14 1.20 -52.14 -5.89
CA GLU A 14 0.21 -51.13 -5.58
C GLU A 14 0.61 -49.89 -6.37
N THR A 15 -0.16 -49.58 -7.41
CA THR A 15 -0.08 -48.31 -8.11
C THR A 15 -0.58 -47.26 -7.13
N SER A 16 0.35 -46.78 -6.29
CA SER A 16 0.16 -45.55 -5.54
C SER A 16 -0.09 -44.46 -6.57
N VAL A 17 -1.36 -44.11 -6.74
CA VAL A 17 -1.76 -42.92 -7.48
C VAL A 17 -1.33 -41.74 -6.61
N GLU A 18 -0.05 -41.39 -6.70
CA GLU A 18 0.42 -40.09 -6.23
C GLU A 18 -0.24 -39.04 -7.13
N VAL A 19 -1.42 -38.58 -6.71
CA VAL A 19 -1.99 -37.33 -7.17
C VAL A 19 -1.04 -36.25 -6.72
N SER A 20 -0.06 -35.94 -7.57
CA SER A 20 0.77 -34.77 -7.40
C SER A 20 -0.18 -33.58 -7.16
N PRO A 21 -0.07 -32.88 -6.02
CA PRO A 21 -0.94 -31.75 -5.75
C PRO A 21 -0.64 -30.72 -6.83
N THR A 22 -1.57 -30.57 -7.77
CA THR A 22 -1.47 -29.56 -8.81
C THR A 22 -1.55 -28.23 -8.07
N LEU A 23 -0.38 -27.61 -7.89
CA LEU A 23 -0.23 -26.32 -7.24
C LEU A 23 -0.87 -25.30 -8.18
N ILE A 24 -2.17 -25.07 -8.04
CA ILE A 24 -2.89 -24.04 -8.78
C ILE A 24 -2.41 -22.70 -8.23
N VAL A 25 -1.39 -22.14 -8.87
CA VAL A 25 -0.86 -20.81 -8.58
C VAL A 25 -1.78 -19.78 -9.23
N SER A 26 -2.79 -19.32 -8.51
CA SER A 26 -3.58 -18.16 -8.93
C SER A 26 -2.72 -16.91 -8.81
N GLN A 27 -2.32 -16.32 -9.93
CA GLN A 27 -1.71 -14.99 -9.90
C GLN A 27 -2.79 -13.96 -9.54
N PRO A 28 -2.55 -13.09 -8.55
CA PRO A 28 -3.47 -12.00 -8.24
C PRO A 28 -3.58 -11.06 -9.45
N LYS A 29 -4.74 -10.42 -9.62
CA LYS A 29 -4.96 -9.50 -10.74
C LYS A 29 -4.05 -8.29 -10.59
N LYS A 30 -3.29 -8.00 -11.64
CA LYS A 30 -2.48 -6.77 -11.75
C LYS A 30 -3.46 -5.59 -11.66
N LEU A 31 -3.20 -4.62 -10.77
CA LEU A 31 -4.02 -3.41 -10.45
C LEU A 31 -4.95 -3.46 -9.23
N GLU A 32 -5.22 -4.62 -8.61
CA GLU A 32 -6.04 -4.64 -7.38
C GLU A 32 -5.38 -3.86 -6.23
N GLY A 33 -4.05 -3.86 -6.15
CA GLY A 33 -3.30 -3.18 -5.10
C GLY A 33 -3.43 -1.65 -5.16
N LEU A 34 -3.30 -1.05 -6.34
CA LEU A 34 -3.46 0.38 -6.53
C LEU A 34 -4.87 0.85 -6.17
N LEU A 35 -5.90 0.10 -6.58
CA LEU A 35 -7.28 0.43 -6.23
C LEU A 35 -7.52 0.33 -4.72
N GLU A 36 -7.02 -0.73 -4.07
CA GLU A 36 -7.09 -0.86 -2.61
C GLU A 36 -6.43 0.33 -1.91
N THR A 37 -5.25 0.77 -2.36
CA THR A 37 -4.57 1.92 -1.76
C THR A 37 -5.34 3.22 -1.96
N LEU A 38 -5.96 3.45 -3.11
CA LEU A 38 -6.81 4.62 -3.33
C LEU A 38 -8.01 4.62 -2.38
N VAL A 39 -8.64 3.47 -2.15
CA VAL A 39 -9.77 3.33 -1.21
C VAL A 39 -9.32 3.53 0.24
N LEU A 40 -8.15 3.02 0.62
CA LEU A 40 -7.59 3.26 1.96
C LEU A 40 -7.32 4.74 2.20
N LEU A 41 -6.78 5.43 1.20
CA LEU A 41 -6.53 6.87 1.25
C LEU A 41 -7.83 7.69 1.36
N ASP A 42 -8.90 7.29 0.66
CA ASP A 42 -10.22 7.93 0.80
C ASP A 42 -10.77 7.80 2.22
N ARG A 43 -10.70 6.60 2.81
CA ARG A 43 -11.16 6.37 4.19
C ARG A 43 -10.37 7.18 5.23
N VAL A 44 -9.06 7.35 5.03
CA VAL A 44 -8.24 8.17 5.93
C VAL A 44 -8.63 9.65 5.85
N SER A 45 -8.99 10.14 4.66
CA SER A 45 -9.46 11.52 4.45
C SER A 45 -10.71 11.85 5.26
N GLU A 46 -11.63 10.90 5.42
CA GLU A 46 -12.87 11.09 6.19
C GLU A 46 -12.60 11.23 7.69
N THR A 47 -11.52 10.61 8.20
CA THR A 47 -11.22 10.58 9.66
C THR A 47 -10.39 11.75 10.18
N ILE A 48 -9.72 12.52 9.30
CA ILE A 48 -8.79 13.60 9.69
C ILE A 48 -9.46 14.99 9.69
N GLY A 49 -10.76 15.07 9.37
CA GLY A 49 -11.48 16.32 9.16
C GLY A 49 -11.92 17.12 10.40
N GLU A 50 -11.93 16.54 11.61
CA GLU A 50 -12.74 17.12 12.72
C GLU A 50 -11.98 17.52 13.99
N ASP A 51 -10.66 17.37 14.09
CA ASP A 51 -9.94 17.70 15.33
C ASP A 51 -9.07 18.97 15.19
N ARG A 52 -9.75 20.11 15.04
CA ARG A 52 -9.19 21.43 15.37
C ARG A 52 -9.87 21.98 16.60
N SER A 53 -9.81 21.26 17.72
CA SER A 53 -10.02 21.84 19.05
C SER A 53 -8.79 22.69 19.41
N GLY A 54 -8.77 23.91 18.90
CA GLY A 54 -7.86 24.97 19.33
C GLY A 54 -8.64 26.01 20.10
N ASP A 55 -9.08 25.63 21.30
CA ASP A 55 -9.47 26.57 22.36
C ASP A 55 -8.29 27.51 22.63
N MET A 56 -8.42 28.76 22.19
CA MET A 56 -7.58 29.85 22.67
C MET A 56 -8.37 31.16 22.63
N GLY A 57 -9.07 31.40 23.75
CA GLY A 57 -9.31 32.69 24.41
C GLY A 57 -9.41 33.94 23.53
N GLY A 58 -10.61 34.49 23.46
CA GLY A 58 -10.89 35.73 22.75
C GLY A 58 -10.33 37.01 23.39
N SER A 59 -10.19 38.03 22.55
CA SER A 59 -10.41 39.44 22.91
C SER A 59 -10.45 40.31 21.66
N GLY A 60 -11.64 40.85 21.34
CA GLY A 60 -11.82 42.25 20.93
C GLY A 60 -11.56 42.68 19.49
N ALA A 61 -12.61 43.30 18.93
CA ALA A 61 -12.63 44.43 18.00
C ALA A 61 -13.04 44.17 16.52
N ALA A 62 -14.30 44.60 16.30
CA ALA A 62 -14.98 45.03 15.08
C ALA A 62 -14.15 45.34 13.81
N GLY A 63 -14.69 44.90 12.66
CA GLY A 63 -14.28 45.38 11.34
C GLY A 63 -15.14 44.79 10.21
N ALA A 64 -16.19 45.53 9.85
CA ALA A 64 -16.87 45.64 8.56
C ALA A 64 -16.90 44.48 7.52
N LYS A 65 -18.15 44.14 7.16
CA LYS A 65 -18.67 43.90 5.79
C LYS A 65 -17.64 43.86 4.65
N GLN A 66 -17.64 42.78 3.89
CA GLN A 66 -18.06 42.79 2.47
C GLN A 66 -18.26 41.33 2.06
N GLY A 67 -19.46 40.98 1.60
CA GLY A 67 -19.62 39.77 0.81
C GLY A 67 -18.86 39.98 -0.49
N ASP A 68 -17.83 39.18 -0.68
CA ASP A 68 -17.19 39.02 -1.97
C ASP A 68 -17.25 37.52 -2.29
N ASP A 69 -18.27 37.17 -3.07
CA ASP A 69 -18.43 35.89 -3.74
C ASP A 69 -17.48 35.86 -4.96
N GLU A 70 -16.24 36.33 -4.78
CA GLU A 70 -15.16 36.03 -5.70
C GLU A 70 -14.74 34.60 -5.39
N GLN A 71 -14.82 33.75 -6.41
CA GLN A 71 -14.35 32.38 -6.41
C GLN A 71 -12.89 32.35 -5.95
N GLU A 72 -12.64 32.26 -4.64
CA GLU A 72 -11.35 31.92 -4.08
C GLU A 72 -11.04 30.52 -4.61
N ILE A 73 -10.34 30.46 -5.74
CA ILE A 73 -9.85 29.20 -6.29
C ILE A 73 -9.01 28.59 -5.18
N SER A 74 -9.53 27.51 -4.58
CA SER A 74 -8.88 26.88 -3.44
C SER A 74 -7.46 26.52 -3.84
N LEU A 75 -6.48 26.70 -2.95
CA LEU A 75 -5.07 26.33 -3.22
C LEU A 75 -4.96 24.88 -3.76
N ARG A 76 -5.91 24.03 -3.37
CA ARG A 76 -6.10 22.67 -3.88
C ARG A 76 -6.50 22.63 -5.36
N GLU A 77 -7.46 23.44 -5.77
CA GLU A 77 -7.94 23.53 -7.16
C GLU A 77 -6.86 24.09 -8.08
N LEU A 78 -6.10 25.09 -7.62
CA LEU A 78 -4.92 25.59 -8.34
C LEU A 78 -3.85 24.50 -8.51
N ALA A 79 -3.64 23.66 -7.50
CA ALA A 79 -2.70 22.54 -7.59
C ALA A 79 -3.20 21.40 -8.51
N ILE A 80 -4.51 21.17 -8.58
CA ILE A 80 -5.13 20.20 -9.49
C ILE A 80 -5.11 20.71 -10.94
N ALA A 81 -5.29 22.01 -11.15
CA ALA A 81 -5.20 22.63 -12.46
C ALA A 81 -3.76 22.56 -13.02
N ASN A 82 -2.76 22.74 -12.16
CA ASN A 82 -1.33 22.73 -12.51
C ASN A 82 -0.65 21.38 -12.25
N LEU A 83 -1.28 20.28 -12.71
CA LEU A 83 -0.66 18.96 -12.62
C LEU A 83 0.47 18.80 -13.65
N PRO A 84 1.61 18.22 -13.26
CA PRO A 84 2.70 17.97 -14.18
C PRO A 84 2.39 16.79 -15.11
N ASP A 85 3.15 16.68 -16.21
CA ASP A 85 2.99 15.59 -17.18
C ASP A 85 3.16 14.20 -16.55
N THR A 86 2.54 13.19 -17.17
CA THR A 86 2.57 11.77 -16.75
C THR A 86 3.96 11.25 -16.35
N PRO A 87 5.04 11.41 -17.16
CA PRO A 87 6.36 10.92 -16.79
C PRO A 87 6.92 11.61 -15.53
N VAL A 88 6.59 12.89 -15.33
CA VAL A 88 7.02 13.67 -14.16
C VAL A 88 6.26 13.20 -12.91
N MET A 89 4.94 13.01 -13.02
CA MET A 89 4.14 12.43 -11.93
C MET A 89 4.65 11.05 -11.52
N GLN A 90 4.92 10.16 -12.48
CA GLN A 90 5.48 8.83 -12.21
C GLN A 90 6.82 8.91 -11.48
N LYS A 91 7.72 9.80 -11.94
CA LYS A 91 9.04 10.00 -11.30
C LYS A 91 8.89 10.50 -9.86
N HIS A 92 8.00 11.46 -9.61
CA HIS A 92 7.73 11.99 -8.28
C HIS A 92 7.16 10.92 -7.35
N LEU A 93 6.14 10.19 -7.80
CA LEU A 93 5.51 9.09 -7.05
C LEU A 93 6.54 8.02 -6.71
N ARG A 94 7.32 7.57 -7.69
CA ARG A 94 8.40 6.59 -7.50
C ARG A 94 9.40 7.05 -6.45
N THR A 95 9.88 8.28 -6.57
CA THR A 95 10.86 8.85 -5.63
C THR A 95 10.29 8.91 -4.21
N HIS A 96 9.02 9.28 -4.06
CA HIS A 96 8.35 9.33 -2.77
C HIS A 96 8.22 7.94 -2.13
N ILE A 97 7.75 6.95 -2.90
CA ILE A 97 7.58 5.58 -2.41
C ILE A 97 8.93 4.95 -2.06
N GLU A 98 9.96 5.14 -2.87
CA GLU A 98 11.32 4.65 -2.57
C GLU A 98 11.86 5.24 -1.26
N LYS A 99 11.58 6.52 -0.96
CA LYS A 99 11.94 7.14 0.32
C LYS A 99 11.20 6.50 1.49
N GLU A 100 9.90 6.23 1.34
CA GLU A 100 9.11 5.55 2.36
C GLU A 100 9.59 4.10 2.59
N VAL A 101 9.93 3.36 1.53
CA VAL A 101 10.55 2.03 1.65
C VAL A 101 11.85 2.11 2.44
N LYS A 102 12.74 3.07 2.15
CA LYS A 102 14.00 3.26 2.90
C LYS A 102 13.75 3.59 4.37
N LYS A 103 12.73 4.39 4.67
CA LYS A 103 12.32 4.73 6.04
C LYS A 103 11.82 3.50 6.79
N LEU A 104 10.97 2.68 6.17
CA LEU A 104 10.49 1.42 6.75
C LEU A 104 11.63 0.42 6.95
N GLN A 105 12.54 0.27 5.98
CA GLN A 105 13.73 -0.58 6.13
C GLN A 105 14.62 -0.13 7.30
N LYS A 106 14.77 1.19 7.49
CA LYS A 106 15.46 1.74 8.66
C LYS A 106 14.72 1.34 9.95
N GLN A 107 13.39 1.46 10.02
CA GLN A 107 12.59 1.01 11.17
C GLN A 107 12.72 -0.49 11.44
N VAL A 108 12.72 -1.33 10.39
CA VAL A 108 12.96 -2.78 10.52
C VAL A 108 14.32 -3.04 11.15
N ARG A 109 15.39 -2.38 10.70
CA ARG A 109 16.73 -2.52 11.29
C ARG A 109 16.75 -2.14 12.77
N TYR A 110 16.06 -1.07 13.16
CA TYR A 110 15.95 -0.69 14.58
C TYR A 110 15.15 -1.69 15.40
N ALA A 111 14.04 -2.21 14.86
CA ALA A 111 13.23 -3.22 15.53
C ALA A 111 14.00 -4.54 15.67
N ALA A 112 14.74 -4.96 14.64
CA ALA A 112 15.58 -6.16 14.66
C ALA A 112 16.66 -6.12 15.74
N ARG A 113 17.23 -4.95 16.04
CA ARG A 113 18.17 -4.78 17.17
C ARG A 113 17.53 -5.06 18.53
N ARG A 114 16.19 -5.02 18.61
CA ARG A 114 15.39 -5.29 19.81
C ARG A 114 14.58 -6.58 19.67
N ALA A 115 15.04 -7.52 18.83
CA ALA A 115 14.33 -8.76 18.50
C ALA A 115 13.99 -9.62 19.73
N THR A 116 14.77 -9.53 20.81
CA THR A 116 14.54 -10.25 22.06
C THR A 116 13.33 -9.75 22.86
N LYS A 117 12.80 -8.56 22.55
CA LYS A 117 11.63 -8.02 23.24
C LYS A 117 10.34 -8.71 22.74
N PRO A 118 9.40 -9.01 23.65
CA PRO A 118 8.11 -9.57 23.26
C PRO A 118 7.36 -8.59 22.35
N GLY A 119 6.67 -9.12 21.33
CA GLY A 119 5.92 -8.33 20.35
C GLY A 119 6.76 -7.74 19.20
N THR A 120 8.09 -7.77 19.26
CA THR A 120 8.95 -7.26 18.17
C THR A 120 8.76 -8.05 16.88
N ALA A 121 8.56 -9.37 16.95
CA ALA A 121 8.32 -10.20 15.76
C ALA A 121 7.07 -9.74 14.99
N PHE A 122 5.98 -9.42 15.70
CA PHE A 122 4.76 -8.89 15.09
C PHE A 122 5.01 -7.51 14.44
N GLN A 123 5.72 -6.62 15.13
CA GLN A 123 6.06 -5.30 14.58
C GLN A 123 6.90 -5.40 13.30
N ILE A 124 7.91 -6.29 13.29
CA ILE A 124 8.74 -6.54 12.12
C ILE A 124 7.90 -7.09 10.96
N ASN A 125 7.01 -8.05 11.22
CA ASN A 125 6.10 -8.59 10.21
C ASN A 125 5.19 -7.52 9.62
N ARG A 126 4.65 -6.62 10.45
CA ARG A 126 3.85 -5.48 10.00
C ARG A 126 4.66 -4.53 9.11
N LEU A 127 5.91 -4.23 9.48
CA LEU A 127 6.79 -3.39 8.67
C LEU A 127 7.13 -4.05 7.33
N TYR A 128 7.41 -5.35 7.31
CA TYR A 128 7.64 -6.08 6.06
C TYR A 128 6.40 -6.18 5.17
N ALA A 129 5.20 -6.33 5.75
CA ALA A 129 3.96 -6.28 4.99
C ALA A 129 3.80 -4.92 4.31
N ARG A 130 4.10 -3.82 5.01
CA ARG A 130 4.09 -2.47 4.44
C ARG A 130 5.12 -2.30 3.31
N ILE A 131 6.35 -2.76 3.51
CA ILE A 131 7.40 -2.72 2.46
C ILE A 131 6.95 -3.49 1.22
N ARG A 132 6.38 -4.70 1.38
CA ARG A 132 5.87 -5.50 0.26
C ARG A 132 4.76 -4.79 -0.51
N ARG A 133 3.84 -4.14 0.20
CA ARG A 133 2.77 -3.33 -0.43
C ARG A 133 3.33 -2.15 -1.22
N LEU A 134 4.29 -1.40 -0.67
CA LEU A 134 4.92 -0.29 -1.41
C LEU A 134 5.66 -0.78 -2.66
N ASN A 135 6.33 -1.93 -2.58
CA ASN A 135 7.02 -2.51 -3.74
C ASN A 135 6.04 -2.99 -4.82
N ALA A 136 4.90 -3.57 -4.43
CA ALA A 136 3.84 -3.91 -5.37
C ALA A 136 3.29 -2.64 -6.05
N LEU A 137 3.04 -1.59 -5.27
CA LEU A 137 2.57 -0.30 -5.78
C LEU A 137 3.57 0.31 -6.78
N LEU A 138 4.87 0.22 -6.52
CA LEU A 138 5.91 0.66 -7.47
C LEU A 138 5.84 -0.08 -8.81
N ALA A 139 5.56 -1.39 -8.79
CA ALA A 139 5.42 -2.17 -10.01
C ALA A 139 4.15 -1.76 -10.79
N GLU A 140 3.04 -1.58 -10.07
CA GLU A 140 1.76 -1.20 -10.66
C GLU A 140 1.76 0.23 -11.22
N LEU A 141 2.58 1.16 -10.67
CA LEU A 141 2.70 2.53 -11.18
C LEU A 141 3.15 2.62 -12.64
N LEU A 142 3.91 1.65 -13.13
CA LEU A 142 4.37 1.62 -14.52
C LEU A 142 3.26 1.22 -15.49
N GLU A 143 2.29 0.43 -15.02
CA GLU A 143 1.15 -0.07 -15.79
C GLU A 143 -0.13 0.76 -15.55
N ALA A 144 -0.09 1.71 -14.61
CA ALA A 144 -1.22 2.52 -14.21
C ALA A 144 -1.67 3.49 -15.32
N SER A 145 -2.99 3.67 -15.45
CA SER A 145 -3.57 4.65 -16.36
C SER A 145 -3.27 6.09 -15.89
N HIS A 146 -3.31 7.03 -16.83
CA HIS A 146 -3.09 8.45 -16.54
C HIS A 146 -4.03 8.99 -15.45
N GLU A 147 -5.31 8.61 -15.48
CA GLU A 147 -6.27 9.02 -14.45
C GLU A 147 -5.93 8.48 -13.06
N MET A 148 -5.48 7.22 -12.96
CA MET A 148 -5.08 6.63 -11.69
C MET A 148 -3.84 7.33 -11.12
N LEU A 149 -2.86 7.63 -11.97
CA LEU A 149 -1.68 8.40 -11.58
C LEU A 149 -2.05 9.79 -11.08
N LYS A 150 -2.95 10.49 -11.77
CA LYS A 150 -3.45 11.80 -11.36
C LYS A 150 -4.15 11.73 -9.99
N ARG A 151 -5.07 10.79 -9.79
CA ARG A 151 -5.77 10.61 -8.51
C ARG A 151 -4.81 10.32 -7.36
N LEU A 152 -3.84 9.42 -7.59
CA LEU A 152 -2.84 9.07 -6.60
C LEU A 152 -1.89 10.25 -6.29
N TYR A 153 -1.47 10.99 -7.33
CA TYR A 153 -0.61 12.14 -7.19
C TYR A 153 -1.27 13.25 -6.37
N VAL A 154 -2.54 13.57 -6.66
CA VAL A 154 -3.31 14.56 -5.90
C VAL A 154 -3.41 14.15 -4.43
N LYS A 155 -3.81 12.90 -4.14
CA LYS A 155 -3.92 12.42 -2.76
C LYS A 155 -2.61 12.52 -1.96
N ILE A 156 -1.49 12.14 -2.59
CA ILE A 156 -0.20 12.10 -1.90
C ILE A 156 0.43 13.50 -1.77
N PHE A 157 0.43 14.30 -2.83
CA PHE A 157 1.19 15.56 -2.88
C PHE A 157 0.34 16.79 -2.58
N VAL A 158 -0.94 16.80 -2.97
CA VAL A 158 -1.86 17.92 -2.72
C VAL A 158 -2.54 17.72 -1.37
N ASP A 159 -3.13 16.56 -1.15
CA ASP A 159 -3.84 16.24 0.10
C ASP A 159 -2.88 15.77 1.22
N LYS A 160 -1.57 15.66 0.92
CA LYS A 160 -0.49 15.28 1.85
C LYS A 160 -0.71 13.95 2.58
N GLN A 161 -1.47 13.04 1.96
CA GLN A 161 -1.79 11.77 2.59
C GLN A 161 -0.61 10.81 2.57
N THR A 162 -0.44 10.06 3.65
CA THR A 162 0.57 9.00 3.75
C THR A 162 0.12 7.78 2.98
N VAL A 163 1.02 7.20 2.18
CA VAL A 163 0.70 6.06 1.30
C VAL A 163 0.23 4.81 2.08
N ILE A 164 0.64 4.61 3.36
CA ILE A 164 0.25 3.47 4.25
C ILE A 164 0.44 3.80 5.75
#